data_AF-A0A4Y2B5Z4-F1
#
_entry.id   AF-A0A4Y2B5Z4-F1
#
_cell.length_a   1.000
_cell.length_b   1.000
_cell.length_c   1.000
_cell.angle_alpha   90.00
_cell.angle_beta   90.00
_cell.angle_gamma   90.00
#
_symmetry.space_group_name_H-M   'P 1'
#
loop_
_entity.id
_entity.type
_entity.pdbx_description
1 polymer ?
#
loop_
_entity_poly.entity_id
_entity_poly.type
_entity_poly.pdbx_seq_one_letter_code
_entity_poly.pdbx_strand_id
1 'polypeptide(L)'
;MEVNFSTPNQFNVLEDQADSVTVTPTDSSTQPMPVMLRVSNDYNLHLQAVNSAFPNTTSTLAHGYIKNFPEDDKTHKGIIDLLRDRNADFYVILPSNERPVKIVIKGIPPTPPLH
;
A
#
# COMPACT_ATOMS: atom_id res chain seq x y z
N MET A 1 13.14 -28.74 -38.42
CA MET A 1 12.60 -27.37 -38.33
C MET A 1 12.46 -27.06 -36.86
N GLU A 2 13.37 -26.26 -36.30
CA GLU A 2 13.23 -25.75 -34.94
C GLU A 2 12.27 -24.55 -34.97
N VAL A 3 11.19 -24.64 -34.20
CA VAL A 3 10.19 -23.58 -34.09
C VAL A 3 10.56 -22.75 -32.87
N ASN A 4 11.15 -21.58 -33.10
CA ASN A 4 11.50 -20.64 -32.02
C ASN A 4 10.24 -19.90 -31.55
N PHE A 5 9.70 -20.31 -30.40
CA PHE A 5 8.64 -19.55 -29.72
C PHE A 5 9.27 -18.36 -28.99
N SER A 6 9.26 -17.19 -29.63
CA SER A 6 9.60 -15.93 -28.96
C SER A 6 8.31 -15.31 -28.40
N THR A 7 8.04 -15.55 -27.12
CA THR A 7 6.95 -14.84 -26.42
C THR A 7 7.52 -13.59 -25.76
N PRO A 8 7.07 -12.37 -26.14
CA PRO A 8 7.53 -11.15 -25.49
C PRO A 8 7.07 -11.15 -24.03
N ASN A 9 8.03 -11.22 -23.11
CA ASN A 9 7.75 -11.19 -21.67
C ASN A 9 7.25 -9.79 -21.26
N GLN A 10 5.95 -9.66 -21.00
CA GLN A 10 5.34 -8.40 -20.55
C GLN A 10 5.86 -7.89 -19.20
N PHE A 11 6.59 -8.71 -18.44
CA PHE A 11 7.19 -8.35 -17.16
C PHE A 11 8.71 -8.13 -17.24
N ASN A 12 9.27 -7.99 -18.45
CA ASN A 12 10.71 -7.69 -18.62
C ASN A 12 11.12 -6.41 -17.88
N VAL A 13 10.19 -5.46 -17.72
CA VAL A 13 10.39 -4.21 -16.99
C VAL A 13 10.76 -4.42 -15.51
N LEU A 14 10.55 -5.61 -14.96
CA LEU A 14 10.90 -5.97 -13.59
C LEU A 14 12.31 -6.56 -13.46
N GLU A 15 13.00 -6.92 -14.56
CA GLU A 15 14.38 -7.41 -14.50
C GLU A 15 15.36 -6.31 -14.13
N ASP A 16 15.21 -5.10 -14.70
CA ASP A 16 16.07 -3.94 -14.37
C ASP A 16 15.84 -3.39 -12.94
N GLN A 17 14.71 -3.72 -12.31
CA GLN A 17 14.42 -3.30 -10.94
C GLN A 17 14.94 -4.28 -9.88
N ALA A 18 15.37 -5.49 -10.26
CA ALA A 18 15.82 -6.48 -9.28
C ALA A 18 17.19 -6.13 -8.67
N ASP A 19 18.06 -5.44 -9.41
CA ASP A 19 19.45 -5.14 -8.98
C ASP A 19 19.61 -3.79 -8.25
N SER A 20 18.54 -3.02 -8.04
CA SER A 20 18.60 -1.73 -7.32
C SER A 20 17.54 -1.53 -6.25
N VAL A 21 16.84 -2.59 -5.84
CA VAL A 21 16.16 -2.58 -4.54
C VAL A 21 17.16 -3.12 -3.52
N THR A 22 17.99 -2.23 -2.98
CA THR A 22 18.42 -2.41 -1.59
C THR A 22 17.12 -2.42 -0.80
N VAL A 23 16.60 -3.61 -0.52
CA VAL A 23 15.64 -3.81 0.55
C VAL A 23 16.46 -3.51 1.79
N THR A 24 16.62 -2.23 2.13
CA THR A 24 16.83 -1.93 3.54
C THR A 24 15.60 -2.55 4.18
N PRO A 25 15.75 -3.54 5.08
CA PRO A 25 14.70 -3.75 6.05
C PRO A 25 14.61 -2.38 6.71
N THR A 26 13.63 -1.57 6.31
CA THR A 26 13.25 -0.42 7.11
C THR A 26 12.67 -1.11 8.32
N ASP A 27 13.58 -1.29 9.28
CA ASP A 27 13.36 -1.70 10.64
C ASP A 27 11.96 -1.29 11.01
N SER A 28 11.16 -2.26 11.45
CA SER A 28 9.78 -2.12 11.89
C SER A 28 9.50 -0.69 12.32
N SER A 29 8.96 0.12 11.41
CA SER A 29 8.57 1.47 11.78
C SER A 29 7.41 1.25 12.73
N THR A 30 7.67 1.43 14.03
CA THR A 30 6.66 1.38 15.10
C THR A 30 5.54 2.39 14.87
N GLN A 31 5.71 3.29 13.89
CA GLN A 31 4.70 4.25 13.49
C GLN A 31 3.59 3.59 12.66
N PRO A 32 2.31 3.84 13.00
CA PRO A 32 1.20 3.26 12.28
C PRO A 32 1.15 3.74 10.83
N MET A 33 0.59 2.90 9.97
CA MET A 33 0.35 3.27 8.58
C MET A 33 -0.61 4.47 8.48
N PRO A 34 -0.47 5.33 7.46
CA PRO A 34 -1.36 6.46 7.30
C PRO A 34 -2.79 6.03 6.94
N VAL A 35 -3.76 6.73 7.53
CA VAL A 35 -5.18 6.62 7.16
C VAL A 35 -5.45 7.61 6.03
N MET A 36 -6.01 7.13 4.92
CA MET A 36 -6.18 7.97 3.74
C MET A 36 -7.63 8.29 3.48
N LEU A 37 -7.97 9.55 3.73
CA LEU A 37 -9.27 10.13 3.51
C LEU A 37 -9.42 10.52 2.04
N ARG A 38 -10.50 10.10 1.40
CA ARG A 38 -10.82 10.50 0.03
C ARG A 38 -11.25 11.97 -0.01
N VAL A 39 -10.75 12.70 -1.00
CA VAL A 39 -11.22 14.06 -1.27
C VAL A 39 -12.59 13.96 -1.97
N SER A 40 -13.66 14.01 -1.18
CA SER A 40 -15.07 14.08 -1.58
C SER A 40 -15.69 15.43 -1.16
N ASN A 41 -16.91 15.79 -1.54
CA ASN A 41 -17.46 17.13 -1.24
C ASN A 41 -17.33 17.58 0.24
N ASP A 42 -17.51 16.65 1.18
CA ASP A 42 -17.49 16.94 2.63
C ASP A 42 -16.13 16.66 3.29
N TYR A 43 -15.05 16.45 2.51
CA TYR A 43 -13.74 16.09 3.05
C TYR A 43 -13.20 17.11 4.05
N ASN A 44 -13.49 18.40 3.86
CA ASN A 44 -13.03 19.47 4.73
C ASN A 44 -13.60 19.31 6.15
N LEU A 45 -14.88 18.91 6.26
CA LEU A 45 -15.53 18.69 7.55
C LEU A 45 -14.94 17.47 8.26
N HIS A 46 -14.68 16.40 7.52
CA HIS A 46 -14.00 15.21 8.04
C HIS A 46 -12.58 15.51 8.50
N LEU A 47 -11.81 16.25 7.70
CA LEU A 47 -10.44 16.65 8.02
C LEU A 47 -10.39 17.55 9.26
N GLN A 48 -11.27 18.54 9.34
CA GLN A 48 -11.34 19.44 10.49
C GLN A 48 -11.65 18.65 11.77
N ALA A 49 -12.54 17.66 11.69
CA ALA A 49 -12.87 16.85 12.84
C ALA A 49 -11.73 15.90 13.25
N VAL A 50 -10.98 15.34 12.29
CA VAL A 50 -9.76 14.56 12.58
C VAL A 50 -8.73 15.44 13.28
N ASN A 51 -8.44 16.63 12.75
CA ASN A 51 -7.47 17.56 13.34
C ASN A 51 -7.92 18.07 14.72
N SER A 52 -9.23 18.22 14.95
CA SER A 52 -9.78 18.64 16.24
C SER A 52 -9.71 17.54 17.29
N ALA A 53 -9.90 16.27 16.91
CA ALA A 53 -9.86 15.14 17.82
C ALA A 53 -8.42 14.64 18.07
N PHE A 54 -7.54 14.79 17.07
CA PHE A 54 -6.18 14.25 17.07
C PHE A 54 -5.18 15.31 16.58
N PRO A 55 -4.89 16.35 17.38
CA PRO A 55 -4.07 17.49 16.97
C PRO A 55 -2.61 17.14 16.63
N ASN A 56 -2.10 16.00 17.13
CA ASN A 56 -0.76 15.51 16.84
C ASN A 56 -0.66 14.79 15.48
N THR A 57 -1.75 14.69 14.73
CA THR A 57 -1.77 14.00 13.43
C THR A 57 -1.31 14.93 12.33
N THR A 58 -0.30 14.51 11.56
CA THR A 58 0.14 15.28 10.38
C THR A 58 -0.69 14.89 9.16
N SER A 59 -1.19 15.87 8.41
CA SER A 59 -2.02 15.65 7.21
C SER A 59 -1.32 16.12 5.94
N THR A 60 -1.32 15.32 4.88
CA THR A 60 -0.72 15.68 3.58
C THR A 60 -1.60 15.25 2.41
N LEU A 61 -1.83 16.15 1.45
CA LEU A 61 -2.59 15.85 0.24
C LEU A 61 -1.70 15.20 -0.81
N ALA A 62 -2.07 14.01 -1.29
CA ALA A 62 -1.39 13.32 -2.37
C ALA A 62 -2.36 12.44 -3.17
N HIS A 63 -2.30 12.52 -4.50
CA HIS A 63 -3.06 11.67 -5.44
C HIS A 63 -4.58 11.63 -5.21
N GLY A 64 -5.19 12.75 -4.81
CA GLY A 64 -6.64 12.82 -4.55
C GLY A 64 -7.07 12.28 -3.17
N TYR A 65 -6.10 12.03 -2.30
CA TYR A 65 -6.32 11.58 -0.92
C TYR A 65 -5.56 12.44 0.08
N ILE A 66 -6.12 12.59 1.26
CA ILE A 66 -5.46 13.21 2.40
C ILE A 66 -4.91 12.10 3.28
N LYS A 67 -3.59 12.01 3.33
CA LYS A 67 -2.84 11.08 4.17
C LYS A 67 -2.76 11.65 5.57
N ASN A 68 -3.39 10.99 6.53
CA ASN A 68 -3.29 11.31 7.95
C ASN A 68 -2.25 10.37 8.56
N PHE A 69 -1.17 10.93 9.09
CA PHE A 69 -0.09 10.21 9.76
C PHE A 69 -0.32 10.27 11.28
N PRO A 70 -0.86 9.19 11.88
CA PRO A 70 -1.02 9.10 13.32
C PRO A 70 0.32 8.89 14.01
N GLU A 71 0.44 9.39 15.25
CA GLU A 71 1.62 9.19 16.09
C GLU A 71 1.68 7.77 16.68
N ASP A 72 0.52 7.26 17.14
CA ASP A 72 0.37 5.98 17.85
C ASP A 72 -0.76 5.10 17.26
N ASP A 73 -0.71 3.79 17.52
CA ASP A 73 -1.76 2.83 17.11
C ASP A 73 -3.15 3.17 17.68
N LYS A 74 -3.19 3.76 18.88
CA LYS A 74 -4.44 4.22 19.49
C LYS A 74 -5.06 5.35 18.68
N THR A 75 -4.24 6.31 18.25
CA THR A 75 -4.65 7.43 17.40
C THR A 75 -5.07 6.93 16.02
N HIS A 76 -4.33 5.98 15.44
CA HIS A 76 -4.69 5.33 14.18
C HIS A 76 -6.10 4.70 14.24
N LYS A 77 -6.40 3.90 15.26
CA LYS A 77 -7.73 3.31 15.47
C LYS A 77 -8.80 4.37 15.70
N GLY A 78 -8.49 5.39 16.51
CA GLY A 78 -9.41 6.50 16.78
C GLY A 78 -9.80 7.28 15.52
N ILE A 79 -8.86 7.52 14.61
CA ILE A 79 -9.14 8.17 13.32
C ILE A 79 -10.07 7.29 12.47
N ILE A 80 -9.78 5.98 12.40
CA ILE A 80 -10.61 5.02 11.65
C ILE A 80 -12.05 5.00 12.17
N ASP A 81 -12.23 4.93 13.49
CA ASP A 81 -13.56 4.87 14.11
C ASP A 81 -14.31 6.19 13.90
N LEU A 82 -13.63 7.33 14.02
CA LEU A 82 -14.20 8.65 13.79
C LEU A 82 -14.63 8.87 12.33
N LEU A 83 -13.84 8.38 11.37
CA LEU A 83 -14.18 8.46 9.95
C LEU A 83 -15.31 7.48 9.60
N ARG A 84 -15.35 6.30 10.24
CA ARG A 84 -16.43 5.34 10.09
C ARG A 84 -17.76 5.85 10.63
N ASP A 85 -17.76 6.48 11.80
CA ASP A 85 -18.95 7.08 12.42
C ASP A 85 -19.57 8.18 11.54
N ARG A 86 -18.72 8.98 10.88
CA ARG A 86 -19.15 10.01 9.93
C ARG A 86 -19.48 9.50 8.53
N ASN A 87 -19.43 8.19 8.30
CA ASN A 87 -19.65 7.58 6.99
C ASN A 87 -18.77 8.19 5.89
N ALA A 88 -17.50 8.49 6.23
CA ALA A 88 -16.53 9.05 5.31
C ALA A 88 -15.91 7.96 4.44
N ASP A 89 -15.58 8.30 3.20
CA ASP A 89 -14.79 7.43 2.31
C ASP A 89 -13.31 7.48 2.70
N PHE A 90 -12.76 6.38 3.20
CA PHE A 90 -11.34 6.27 3.50
C PHE A 90 -10.78 4.87 3.20
N TYR A 91 -9.46 4.78 3.09
CA TYR A 91 -8.75 3.52 2.99
C TYR A 91 -7.57 3.46 3.97
N VAL A 92 -7.29 2.25 4.44
CA VAL A 92 -6.16 1.94 5.33
C VAL A 92 -5.27 0.97 4.59
N ILE A 93 -3.97 1.27 4.51
CA ILE A 93 -3.03 0.30 3.93
C ILE A 93 -2.51 -0.63 4.99
N LEU A 94 -2.46 -1.90 4.64
CA LEU A 94 -1.79 -2.91 5.44
C LEU A 94 -0.31 -2.53 5.66
N PRO A 95 0.21 -2.78 6.87
CA PRO A 95 1.64 -2.65 7.13
C PRO A 95 2.42 -3.64 6.26
N SER A 96 3.68 -3.33 5.97
CA SER A 96 4.50 -4.10 5.00
C SER A 96 4.66 -5.58 5.37
N ASN A 97 4.65 -5.91 6.66
CA ASN A 97 4.73 -7.28 7.18
C ASN A 97 3.49 -8.14 6.89
N GLU A 98 2.33 -7.52 6.67
CA GLU A 98 1.06 -8.20 6.39
C GLU A 98 0.72 -8.25 4.89
N ARG A 99 1.54 -7.59 4.06
CA ARG A 99 1.29 -7.56 2.61
C ARG A 99 1.69 -8.89 1.98
N PRO A 100 0.87 -9.45 1.07
CA PRO A 100 1.21 -10.66 0.35
C PRO A 100 2.42 -10.42 -0.57
N VAL A 101 3.38 -11.34 -0.54
CA VAL A 101 4.57 -11.31 -1.41
C VAL A 101 4.29 -12.11 -2.68
N LYS A 102 4.52 -11.51 -3.85
CA LYS A 102 4.44 -12.20 -5.15
C LYS A 102 5.82 -12.76 -5.51
N ILE A 103 5.94 -14.08 -5.54
CA ILE A 103 7.16 -14.78 -5.99
C ILE A 103 6.98 -15.23 -7.44
N VAL A 104 7.96 -14.94 -8.30
CA VAL A 104 7.99 -15.40 -9.70
C VAL A 104 9.15 -16.38 -9.85
N ILE A 105 8.83 -17.64 -10.14
CA ILE A 105 9.84 -18.69 -10.41
C ILE A 105 9.97 -18.84 -11.93
N LYS A 106 11.19 -18.65 -12.45
CA LYS A 106 11.54 -18.81 -13.87
C LYS A 106 12.32 -20.11 -14.07
N GLY A 107 12.29 -20.67 -15.29
CA GLY A 107 13.11 -21.83 -15.66
C GLY A 107 12.56 -23.19 -15.19
N ILE A 108 11.27 -23.29 -14.89
CA ILE A 108 10.64 -24.59 -14.61
C ILE A 108 10.57 -25.38 -15.93
N PRO A 109 11.23 -26.56 -16.03
CA PRO A 109 11.15 -27.38 -17.23
C PRO A 109 9.71 -27.87 -17.43
N PRO A 110 9.21 -27.96 -18.68
CA PRO A 110 7.89 -28.48 -18.95
C PRO A 110 7.76 -29.89 -18.39
N THR A 111 6.63 -30.19 -17.73
CA THR A 111 6.35 -31.54 -17.23
C THR A 111 6.46 -32.54 -18.38
N PRO A 112 7.31 -33.56 -18.27
CA PRO A 112 7.41 -34.57 -19.31
C PRO A 112 6.07 -35.31 -19.44
N PRO A 113 5.63 -35.64 -20.67
CA PRO A 113 4.38 -36.35 -20.87
C PRO A 113 4.39 -37.69 -20.13
N LEU A 114 3.30 -37.99 -19.43
CA LEU A 114 3.07 -39.30 -18.83
C LEU A 114 3.04 -40.35 -19.95
N HIS A 115 3.91 -41.36 -19.83
CA HIS A 115 4.11 -42.40 -20.82
C HIS A 115 3.33 -43.67 -20.49
#